data_AF-A0A9Q3FYR2-F1
#
_entry.id   AF-A0A9Q3FYR2-F1
#
_cell.length_a   1.000
_cell.length_b   1.000
_cell.length_c   1.000
_cell.angle_alpha   90.00
_cell.angle_beta   90.00
_cell.angle_gamma   90.00
#
_symmetry.space_group_name_H-M   'P 1'
#
loop_
_entity.id
_entity.type
_entity.pdbx_description
1 polymer ?
#
loop_
_entity_poly.entity_id
_entity_poly.type
_entity_poly.pdbx_seq_one_letter_code
_entity_poly.pdbx_strand_id
1 'polypeptide(L)'
;MEFNSDLPQLSNGQLDLSKIQYAQLMKTKPNEGKGYTAGNPCITEVGIENKPTKPLLDQGAFCSCVGKSFLKTCVPNFQDQLLPIDGRKFNSASNPMKALGIFETNVIFPHINGNLRITVEFVVMGNGSSNLLILGNDYLIMYGIDLHKNKDR
;
A
#
# COMPACT_ATOMS: atom_id res chain seq x y z
N MET A 1 -29.75 -14.98 -7.65
CA MET A 1 -30.13 -13.71 -8.29
C MET A 1 -28.82 -12.97 -8.50
N GLU A 2 -28.33 -12.96 -9.75
CA GLU A 2 -27.02 -12.41 -10.13
C GLU A 2 -27.07 -10.87 -10.13
N PHE A 3 -26.07 -10.23 -9.52
CA PHE A 3 -25.85 -8.80 -9.68
C PHE A 3 -24.73 -8.60 -10.68
N ASN A 4 -25.11 -8.43 -11.95
CA ASN A 4 -24.21 -7.93 -12.98
C ASN A 4 -24.07 -6.42 -12.85
N SER A 5 -22.83 -5.93 -12.71
CA SER A 5 -22.51 -4.55 -13.07
C SER A 5 -21.33 -4.52 -14.05
N ASP A 6 -21.49 -5.21 -15.18
CA ASP A 6 -20.61 -5.13 -16.36
C ASP A 6 -20.96 -3.92 -17.26
N LEU A 7 -21.47 -2.83 -16.69
CA LEU A 7 -21.75 -1.63 -17.47
C LEU A 7 -20.52 -0.73 -17.47
N PRO A 8 -19.97 -0.37 -18.65
CA PRO A 8 -18.95 0.67 -18.73
C PRO A 8 -19.56 1.97 -18.20
N GLN A 9 -18.90 2.60 -17.24
CA GLN A 9 -19.29 3.93 -16.74
C GLN A 9 -19.13 4.95 -17.88
N LEU A 10 -20.17 5.11 -18.68
CA LEU A 10 -20.27 6.17 -19.68
C LEU A 10 -20.68 7.46 -18.96
N SER A 11 -19.70 8.31 -18.64
CA SER A 11 -19.96 9.63 -18.07
C SER A 11 -20.38 10.60 -19.17
N ASN A 12 -21.69 10.80 -19.36
CA ASN A 12 -22.23 11.94 -20.12
C ASN A 12 -22.26 13.25 -19.30
N GLY A 13 -21.44 13.35 -18.25
CA GLY A 13 -21.21 14.59 -17.48
C GLY A 13 -22.37 15.04 -16.58
N GLN A 14 -23.57 14.48 -16.73
CA GLN A 14 -24.70 14.72 -15.83
C GLN A 14 -24.86 13.57 -14.85
N LEU A 15 -24.71 13.89 -13.56
CA LEU A 15 -24.98 12.97 -12.47
C LEU A 15 -26.50 12.83 -12.31
N ASP A 16 -27.07 11.69 -12.70
CA ASP A 16 -28.48 11.38 -12.49
C ASP A 16 -28.75 11.08 -11.00
N LEU A 17 -29.24 12.08 -10.28
CA LEU A 17 -29.58 11.98 -8.85
C LEU A 17 -30.90 11.25 -8.58
N SER A 18 -31.64 10.82 -9.60
CA SER A 18 -32.90 10.09 -9.41
C SER A 18 -32.70 8.61 -9.00
N LYS A 19 -31.48 8.09 -9.13
CA LYS A 19 -31.15 6.67 -8.89
C LYS A 19 -30.09 6.51 -7.78
N ILE A 20 -30.34 7.12 -6.63
CA ILE A 20 -29.45 6.97 -5.47
C ILE A 20 -29.80 5.68 -4.71
N GLN A 21 -28.81 4.81 -4.54
CA GLN A 21 -28.88 3.64 -3.67
C GLN A 21 -27.89 3.81 -2.51
N TYR A 22 -28.26 3.35 -1.33
CA TYR A 22 -27.35 3.31 -0.19
C TYR A 22 -26.35 2.17 -0.34
N ALA A 23 -25.08 2.45 -0.05
CA ALA A 23 -24.05 1.42 0.00
C ALA A 23 -24.31 0.45 1.16
N GLN A 24 -24.03 -0.84 0.92
CA GLN A 24 -24.10 -1.86 1.96
C GLN A 24 -22.94 -1.67 2.96
N LEU A 25 -23.26 -1.76 4.25
CA LEU A 25 -22.26 -1.73 5.31
C LEU A 25 -21.60 -3.12 5.44
N MET A 26 -20.27 -3.15 5.37
CA MET A 26 -19.47 -4.36 5.59
C MET A 26 -19.14 -4.59 7.07
N LYS A 27 -19.35 -3.59 7.92
CA LYS A 27 -19.09 -3.60 9.38
C LYS A 27 -20.13 -2.75 10.10
N THR A 28 -20.30 -2.96 11.40
CA THR A 28 -21.15 -2.11 12.24
C THR A 28 -20.67 -0.65 12.16
N LYS A 29 -21.58 0.25 11.79
CA LYS A 29 -21.30 1.68 11.75
C LYS A 29 -21.10 2.19 13.18
N PRO A 30 -20.01 2.92 13.49
CA PRO A 30 -19.85 3.57 14.78
C PRO A 30 -20.95 4.60 15.04
N ASN A 31 -21.09 5.02 16.29
CA ASN A 31 -22.01 6.10 16.66
C ASN A 31 -21.76 7.36 15.81
N GLU A 32 -22.79 8.19 15.68
CA GLU A 32 -22.69 9.47 14.99
C GLU A 32 -21.50 10.30 15.48
N GLY A 33 -20.78 10.93 14.55
CA GLY A 33 -19.53 11.64 14.82
C GLY A 33 -18.31 10.75 15.10
N LYS A 34 -18.45 9.42 15.23
CA LYS A 34 -17.35 8.49 15.53
C LYS A 34 -16.87 7.66 14.34
N GLY A 35 -17.17 8.07 13.12
CA GLY A 35 -16.80 7.32 11.90
C GLY A 35 -15.30 7.02 11.79
N TYR A 36 -14.45 7.92 12.28
CA TYR A 36 -12.98 7.75 12.30
C TYR A 36 -12.50 6.53 13.10
N THR A 37 -13.33 5.95 13.96
CA THR A 37 -13.00 4.75 14.76
C THR A 37 -13.18 3.44 13.99
N ALA A 38 -13.79 3.47 12.79
CA ALA A 38 -14.00 2.27 11.97
C ALA A 38 -12.74 1.84 11.18
N GLY A 39 -11.75 2.73 11.08
CA GLY A 39 -10.53 2.50 10.33
C GLY A 39 -9.55 1.60 11.06
N ASN A 40 -8.92 0.68 10.32
CA ASN A 40 -7.75 -0.06 10.77
C ASN A 40 -6.61 0.19 9.76
N PRO A 41 -5.36 0.31 10.21
CA PRO A 41 -4.24 0.40 9.30
C PRO A 41 -4.13 -0.90 8.48
N CYS A 42 -3.83 -0.78 7.19
CA CYS A 42 -3.63 -1.92 6.31
C CYS A 42 -2.21 -2.48 6.46
N ILE A 43 -1.89 -2.95 7.66
CA ILE A 43 -0.59 -3.55 7.99
C ILE A 43 -0.71 -5.07 7.92
N THR A 44 0.24 -5.72 7.26
CA THR A 44 0.34 -7.17 7.19
C THR A 44 1.72 -7.66 7.63
N GLU A 45 1.91 -8.96 7.78
CA GLU A 45 3.21 -9.58 8.05
C GLU A 45 3.80 -10.13 6.76
N VAL A 46 5.08 -9.86 6.52
CA VAL A 46 5.84 -10.37 5.37
C VAL A 46 7.25 -10.78 5.80
N GLY A 47 7.91 -11.60 5.00
CA GLY A 47 9.35 -11.84 5.10
C GLY A 47 10.13 -10.95 4.15
N ILE A 48 11.18 -10.29 4.64
CA ILE A 48 12.20 -9.59 3.84
C ILE A 48 13.57 -10.04 4.32
N GLU A 49 14.45 -10.48 3.42
CA GLU A 49 15.77 -11.01 3.79
C GLU A 49 15.70 -12.07 4.93
N ASN A 50 14.70 -12.94 4.87
CA ASN A 50 14.37 -13.95 5.88
C ASN A 50 13.99 -13.42 7.28
N LYS A 51 13.69 -12.12 7.41
CA LYS A 51 13.20 -11.51 8.65
C LYS A 51 11.70 -11.16 8.57
N PRO A 52 10.90 -11.58 9.55
CA PRO A 52 9.52 -11.10 9.69
C PRO A 52 9.49 -9.58 9.85
N THR A 53 8.69 -8.92 9.02
CA THR A 53 8.55 -7.47 8.94
C THR A 53 7.09 -7.09 8.71
N LYS A 54 6.70 -5.87 9.08
CA LYS A 54 5.32 -5.39 8.95
C LYS A 54 5.24 -4.20 7.99
N PRO A 55 4.95 -4.40 6.70
CA PRO A 55 4.69 -3.29 5.79
C PRO A 55 3.29 -2.72 6.00
N LEU A 56 3.17 -1.42 5.75
CA LEU A 56 1.91 -0.76 5.45
C LEU A 56 1.63 -0.92 3.96
N LEU A 57 0.43 -1.41 3.64
CA LEU A 57 -0.09 -1.40 2.28
C LEU A 57 -0.85 -0.08 2.08
N ASP A 58 -0.31 0.81 1.25
CA ASP A 58 -0.78 2.19 1.12
C ASP A 58 -1.09 2.56 -0.34
N GLN A 59 -2.36 2.46 -0.70
CA GLN A 59 -2.87 2.91 -2.01
C GLN A 59 -2.72 4.42 -2.22
N GLY A 60 -2.57 5.21 -1.14
CA GLY A 60 -2.31 6.65 -1.22
C GLY A 60 -0.85 7.00 -1.51
N ALA A 61 0.07 6.06 -1.35
CA ALA A 61 1.47 6.25 -1.68
C ALA A 61 1.70 5.97 -3.17
N PHE A 62 2.18 6.97 -3.92
CA PHE A 62 2.46 6.80 -5.35
C PHE A 62 3.50 5.70 -5.63
N CYS A 63 4.52 5.59 -4.76
CA CYS A 63 5.56 4.59 -4.89
C CYS A 63 5.85 3.87 -3.57
N SER A 64 6.41 2.68 -3.68
CA SER A 64 6.91 1.90 -2.57
C SER A 64 8.19 2.54 -2.02
N CYS A 65 8.24 2.72 -0.70
CA CYS A 65 9.32 3.45 -0.06
C CYS A 65 9.58 2.99 1.37
N VAL A 66 10.75 3.33 1.89
CA VAL A 66 11.18 2.95 3.23
C VAL A 66 12.09 4.01 3.85
N GLY A 67 11.92 4.27 5.14
CA GLY A 67 12.84 5.15 5.88
C GLY A 67 14.20 4.50 6.06
N LYS A 68 15.30 5.25 5.84
CA LYS A 68 16.69 4.80 6.03
C LYS A 68 16.89 4.10 7.37
N SER A 69 16.43 4.74 8.46
CA SER A 69 16.64 4.24 9.82
C SER A 69 15.96 2.90 10.04
N PHE A 70 14.74 2.73 9.49
CA PHE A 70 14.01 1.48 9.57
C PHE A 70 14.64 0.40 8.69
N LEU A 71 14.98 0.71 7.43
CA LEU A 71 15.63 -0.26 6.55
C LEU A 71 16.93 -0.80 7.17
N LYS A 72 17.69 0.02 7.87
CA LYS A 72 18.91 -0.40 8.58
C LYS A 72 18.66 -1.43 9.68
N THR A 73 17.47 -1.48 10.29
CA THR A 73 17.16 -2.50 11.32
C THR A 73 16.84 -3.86 10.66
N CYS A 74 16.20 -3.84 9.50
CA CYS A 74 15.90 -5.03 8.71
C CYS A 74 17.17 -5.56 8.01
N VAL A 75 17.87 -4.68 7.29
CA VAL A 75 19.00 -4.98 6.41
C VAL A 75 20.16 -4.00 6.71
N PRO A 76 21.04 -4.29 7.68
CA PRO A 76 22.06 -3.34 8.15
C PRO A 76 23.03 -2.81 7.09
N ASN A 77 23.28 -3.61 6.05
CA ASN A 77 24.25 -3.32 4.98
C ASN A 77 23.57 -2.97 3.65
N PHE A 78 22.32 -2.46 3.67
CA PHE A 78 21.57 -2.16 2.45
C PHE A 78 22.27 -1.11 1.55
N GLN A 79 23.12 -0.26 2.13
CA GLN A 79 23.80 0.82 1.43
C GLN A 79 24.70 0.31 0.31
N ASP A 80 25.29 -0.88 0.47
CA ASP A 80 26.16 -1.51 -0.53
C ASP A 80 25.36 -2.04 -1.73
N GLN A 81 24.03 -2.10 -1.60
CA GLN A 81 23.09 -2.62 -2.58
C GLN A 81 22.22 -1.51 -3.18
N LEU A 82 22.46 -0.24 -2.82
CA LEU A 82 21.67 0.88 -3.35
C LEU A 82 21.98 1.10 -4.82
N LEU A 83 20.95 0.99 -5.63
CA LEU A 83 20.96 1.45 -7.01
C LEU A 83 20.79 2.98 -7.04
N PRO A 84 21.36 3.67 -8.03
CA PRO A 84 21.19 5.10 -8.20
C PRO A 84 19.72 5.45 -8.42
N ILE A 85 19.32 6.66 -8.01
CA ILE A 85 18.01 7.22 -8.31
C ILE A 85 18.20 8.54 -9.04
N ASP A 86 17.52 8.67 -10.18
CA ASP A 86 17.51 9.93 -10.92
C ASP A 86 16.79 10.98 -10.09
N GLY A 87 17.27 12.23 -10.09
CA GLY A 87 16.92 13.33 -9.18
C GLY A 87 15.45 13.80 -9.11
N ARG A 88 14.50 12.91 -9.38
CA ARG A 88 13.08 12.99 -9.09
C ARG A 88 12.84 13.44 -7.65
N LYS A 89 11.90 14.37 -7.52
CA LYS A 89 11.46 14.90 -6.24
C LYS A 89 10.36 14.01 -5.68
N PHE A 90 10.46 13.69 -4.40
CA PHE A 90 9.44 12.97 -3.64
C PHE A 90 8.88 13.89 -2.58
N ASN A 91 7.58 13.80 -2.30
CA ASN A 91 6.92 14.56 -1.25
C ASN A 91 6.08 13.60 -0.42
N SER A 92 6.13 13.78 0.90
CA SER A 92 5.10 13.27 1.81
C SER A 92 3.96 14.29 1.91
N ALA A 93 2.88 13.94 2.61
CA ALA A 93 1.78 14.86 2.86
C ALA A 93 2.22 16.19 3.51
N SER A 94 3.31 16.16 4.28
CA SER A 94 3.76 17.28 5.10
C SER A 94 5.07 17.93 4.64
N ASN A 95 5.95 17.21 3.96
CA ASN A 95 7.32 17.67 3.70
C ASN A 95 7.95 17.04 2.44
N PRO A 96 8.89 17.74 1.79
CA PRO A 96 9.77 17.13 0.79
C PRO A 96 10.58 15.97 1.37
N MET A 97 10.78 14.93 0.55
CA MET A 97 11.49 13.71 0.92
C MET A 97 12.82 13.63 0.17
N LYS A 98 13.89 13.30 0.91
CA LYS A 98 15.23 13.10 0.36
C LYS A 98 15.42 11.63 0.00
N ALA A 99 15.27 11.29 -1.29
CA ALA A 99 15.63 9.97 -1.78
C ALA A 99 17.16 9.76 -1.74
N LEU A 100 17.59 8.57 -1.32
CA LEU A 100 19.00 8.18 -1.24
C LEU A 100 19.42 7.20 -2.34
N GLY A 101 18.47 6.44 -2.87
CA GLY A 101 18.68 5.39 -3.85
C GLY A 101 17.50 4.44 -3.89
N ILE A 102 17.61 3.41 -4.71
CA ILE A 102 16.63 2.32 -4.83
C ILE A 102 17.21 1.07 -4.17
N PHE A 103 16.41 0.41 -3.32
CA PHE A 103 16.73 -0.87 -2.71
C PHE A 103 15.77 -1.93 -3.25
N GLU A 104 16.27 -2.87 -4.04
CA GLU A 104 15.50 -4.01 -4.54
C GLU A 104 15.58 -5.17 -3.55
N THR A 105 14.45 -5.78 -3.21
CA THR A 105 14.41 -7.02 -2.41
C THR A 105 13.16 -7.85 -2.71
N ASN A 106 13.19 -9.11 -2.28
CA ASN A 106 12.02 -9.97 -2.31
C ASN A 106 11.15 -9.75 -1.06
N VAL A 107 9.87 -9.47 -1.26
CA VAL A 107 8.85 -9.44 -0.21
C VAL A 107 8.04 -10.73 -0.27
N ILE A 108 8.03 -11.47 0.84
CA ILE A 108 7.36 -12.78 0.95
C ILE A 108 6.10 -12.65 1.79
N PHE A 109 4.93 -12.78 1.17
CA PHE A 109 3.65 -12.83 1.85
C PHE A 109 3.35 -14.26 2.29
N PRO A 110 3.20 -14.52 3.60
CA PRO A 110 2.78 -15.82 4.08
C PRO A 110 1.33 -16.09 3.66
N HIS A 111 1.07 -17.27 3.10
CA HIS A 111 -0.27 -17.67 2.72
C HIS A 111 -0.46 -19.19 2.90
N ILE A 112 -1.68 -19.58 3.30
CA ILE A 112 -2.01 -20.96 3.70
C ILE A 112 -1.75 -22.01 2.61
N ASN A 113 -1.84 -21.62 1.33
CA ASN A 113 -1.65 -22.51 0.18
C ASN A 113 -0.24 -22.39 -0.42
N GLY A 114 0.70 -21.75 0.28
CA GLY A 114 2.04 -21.45 -0.20
C GLY A 114 2.30 -19.95 -0.23
N ASN A 115 3.53 -19.57 0.10
CA ASN A 115 3.93 -18.17 0.21
C ASN A 115 3.98 -17.50 -1.17
N LEU A 116 3.53 -16.25 -1.25
CA LEU A 116 3.66 -15.41 -2.43
C LEU A 116 4.95 -14.60 -2.34
N ARG A 117 5.81 -14.68 -3.36
CA ARG A 117 7.02 -13.86 -3.48
C ARG A 117 6.79 -12.78 -4.54
N ILE A 118 7.09 -11.54 -4.21
CA ILE A 118 7.17 -10.45 -5.16
C ILE A 118 8.54 -9.76 -5.06
N THR A 119 9.07 -9.29 -6.18
CA THR A 119 10.26 -8.42 -6.20
C THR A 119 9.79 -6.97 -6.16
N VAL A 120 10.36 -6.19 -5.26
CA VAL A 120 9.98 -4.79 -5.01
C VAL A 120 11.21 -3.92 -4.94
N GLU A 121 11.16 -2.80 -5.65
CA GLU A 121 12.08 -1.67 -5.54
C GLU A 121 11.52 -0.64 -4.57
N PHE A 122 12.21 -0.45 -3.43
CA PHE A 122 11.87 0.59 -2.47
C PHE A 122 12.74 1.82 -2.69
N VAL A 123 12.09 2.99 -2.82
CA VAL A 123 12.80 4.27 -2.70
C VAL A 123 13.21 4.46 -1.24
N VAL A 124 14.52 4.55 -0.98
CA VAL A 124 15.03 4.73 0.37
C VAL A 124 15.03 6.21 0.73
N MET A 125 14.21 6.57 1.72
CA MET A 125 14.01 7.93 2.19
C MET A 125 14.93 8.28 3.35
N GLY A 126 15.83 9.23 3.15
CA GLY A 126 16.83 9.64 4.16
C GLY A 126 16.24 10.39 5.35
N ASN A 127 15.13 11.12 5.15
CA ASN A 127 14.40 11.85 6.19
C ASN A 127 13.03 11.23 6.50
N GLY A 128 12.79 9.96 6.10
CA GLY A 128 11.58 9.24 6.45
C GLY A 128 11.57 8.82 7.93
N SER A 129 10.50 9.18 8.65
CA SER A 129 10.31 8.84 10.07
C SER A 129 9.46 7.58 10.30
N SER A 130 8.87 7.00 9.25
CA SER A 130 8.07 5.78 9.35
C SER A 130 8.93 4.60 9.80
N ASN A 131 8.41 3.83 10.75
CA ASN A 131 8.99 2.55 11.21
C ASN A 131 8.36 1.36 10.48
N LEU A 132 7.86 1.58 9.26
CA LEU A 132 7.25 0.57 8.41
C LEU A 132 7.82 0.73 6.99
N LEU A 133 7.92 -0.38 6.27
CA LEU A 133 7.97 -0.33 4.81
C LEU A 133 6.60 0.07 4.28
N ILE A 134 6.58 0.88 3.24
CA ILE A 134 5.34 1.24 2.55
C ILE A 134 5.36 0.52 1.21
N LEU A 135 4.42 -0.42 1.03
CA LEU A 135 4.12 -0.96 -0.29
C LEU A 135 3.05 -0.05 -0.91
N GLY A 136 3.50 0.77 -1.85
CA GLY A 136 2.71 1.79 -2.51
C GLY A 136 1.86 1.24 -3.65
N ASN A 137 1.10 2.15 -4.23
CA ASN A 137 0.21 1.89 -5.34
C ASN A 137 0.91 1.32 -6.59
N ASP A 138 2.18 1.67 -6.79
CA ASP A 138 3.03 1.13 -7.87
C ASP A 138 3.05 -0.40 -7.89
N TYR A 139 3.30 -1.02 -6.74
CA TYR A 139 3.38 -2.47 -6.63
C TYR A 139 2.04 -3.12 -6.27
N LEU A 140 1.15 -2.42 -5.55
CA LEU A 140 -0.18 -2.93 -5.28
C LEU A 140 -0.98 -3.14 -6.58
N ILE A 141 -0.93 -2.18 -7.52
CA ILE A 141 -1.57 -2.34 -8.84
C ILE A 141 -0.82 -3.38 -9.67
N MET A 142 0.52 -3.32 -9.73
CA MET A 142 1.33 -4.21 -10.56
C MET A 142 1.07 -5.70 -10.26
N TYR A 143 0.90 -6.04 -8.97
CA TYR A 143 0.64 -7.42 -8.54
C TYR A 143 -0.83 -7.72 -8.24
N GLY A 144 -1.76 -6.78 -8.47
CA GLY A 144 -3.20 -6.99 -8.23
C GLY A 144 -3.55 -7.25 -6.76
N ILE A 145 -2.85 -6.61 -5.82
CA ILE A 145 -3.07 -6.76 -4.38
C ILE A 145 -4.22 -5.85 -3.94
N ASP A 146 -5.38 -6.45 -3.68
CA ASP A 146 -6.55 -5.76 -3.13
C ASP A 146 -6.58 -5.84 -1.59
N LEU A 147 -6.77 -4.69 -0.94
CA LEU A 147 -6.84 -4.55 0.53
C LEU A 147 -8.19 -4.96 1.11
N HIS A 148 -9.23 -4.99 0.28
CA HIS A 148 -10.60 -5.21 0.70
C HIS A 148 -11.16 -6.46 0.02
N LYS A 149 -10.79 -7.64 0.51
CA LYS A 149 -11.42 -8.88 0.06
C LYS A 149 -12.80 -9.04 0.68
N ASN A 150 -13.82 -9.04 -0.17
CA ASN A 150 -15.13 -9.58 0.16
C ASN A 150 -15.06 -11.10 -0.07
N LYS A 151 -15.50 -11.93 0.90
CA LYS A 151 -15.51 -13.39 0.72
C LYS A 151 -16.55 -13.85 -0.31
N ASP A 152 -17.50 -12.97 -0.64
CA ASP A 152 -18.64 -13.24 -1.52
C ASP A 152 -18.61 -12.42 -2.83
N ARG A 153 -17.43 -12.01 -3.30
CA ARG A 153 -17.22 -11.45 -4.65
C ARG A 153 -16.09 -12.16 -5.37
#